data_AF-A0A3S1QVR4-F1
#
_entry.id   AF-A0A3S1QVR4-F1
#
_cell.length_a   1.000
_cell.length_b   1.000
_cell.length_c   1.000
_cell.angle_alpha   90.00
_cell.angle_beta   90.00
_cell.angle_gamma   90.00
#
_symmetry.space_group_name_H-M   'P 1'
#
loop_
_entity.id
_entity.type
_entity.pdbx_description
1 polymer ?
#
loop_
_entity_poly.entity_id
_entity_poly.type
_entity_poly.pdbx_seq_one_letter_code
_entity_poly.pdbx_strand_id
1 'polypeptide(L)'
;MNFSLSRATLIAEADPVGIAGERAICDRRGVLYFPDLRLLAVSDLHLEKGSSFARRGALIPPYDTGATLLRLQSVIADYQPRIVVSLGDSFHDGGGAGRMHSSFRERLEAMMTGRDWFWVAGNHDPEAPADLPGETVRELAIGSLLFRHEPS
;
A
#
# COMPACT_ATOMS: atom_id res chain seq x y z
N MET A 1 23.53 9.78 7.18
CA MET A 1 23.44 10.77 6.09
C MET A 1 22.21 10.39 5.27
N ASN A 2 21.09 11.10 5.43
CA ASN A 2 19.89 10.82 4.64
C ASN A 2 19.89 11.72 3.42
N PHE A 3 20.19 11.14 2.25
CA PHE A 3 19.86 11.77 0.98
C PHE A 3 18.37 11.57 0.75
N SER A 4 17.54 12.46 1.29
CA SER A 4 16.15 12.59 0.82
C SER A 4 16.23 13.30 -0.53
N LEU A 5 16.12 12.53 -1.61
CA LEU A 5 16.00 13.08 -2.95
C LEU A 5 14.63 13.77 -3.06
N SER A 6 14.61 14.94 -3.69
CA SER A 6 13.34 15.62 -3.93
C SER A 6 12.45 14.76 -4.82
N ARG A 7 11.12 14.82 -4.63
CA ARG A 7 10.14 14.14 -5.50
C ARG A 7 10.44 14.35 -6.99
N ALA A 8 10.80 15.57 -7.37
CA ALA A 8 11.13 15.92 -8.74
C ALA A 8 12.37 15.18 -9.26
N THR A 9 13.40 15.03 -8.41
CA THR A 9 14.63 14.29 -8.74
C THR A 9 14.33 12.81 -8.94
N LEU A 10 13.56 12.19 -8.05
CA LEU A 10 13.17 10.78 -8.17
C LEU A 10 12.37 10.49 -9.44
N ILE A 11 11.48 11.41 -9.82
CA ILE A 11 10.70 11.29 -11.05
C ILE A 11 11.59 11.46 -12.29
N ALA A 12 12.54 12.39 -12.25
CA ALA A 12 13.42 12.68 -13.38
C ALA A 12 14.44 11.57 -13.66
N GLU A 13 14.88 10.84 -12.62
CA GLU A 13 15.83 9.73 -12.74
C GLU A 13 15.18 8.38 -13.10
N ALA A 14 13.84 8.30 -13.02
CA ALA A 14 13.11 7.09 -13.35
C ALA A 14 12.67 7.09 -14.82
N ASP A 15 12.83 5.96 -15.50
CA ASP A 15 12.24 5.73 -16.81
C ASP A 15 10.74 5.39 -16.64
N PRO A 16 9.81 6.27 -17.05
CA PRO A 16 8.39 6.02 -16.87
C PRO A 16 7.89 4.99 -17.89
N VAL A 17 6.95 4.16 -17.47
CA VAL A 17 6.20 3.25 -18.34
C VAL A 17 4.81 3.83 -18.63
N GLY A 18 4.30 3.57 -19.82
CA GLY A 18 2.91 3.91 -20.18
C GLY A 18 1.97 2.76 -19.86
N ILE A 19 0.91 3.01 -19.09
CA ILE A 19 -0.14 2.03 -18.78
C ILE A 19 -1.48 2.66 -19.12
N ALA A 20 -2.18 2.12 -20.11
CA ALA A 20 -3.45 2.68 -20.61
C ALA A 20 -3.38 4.20 -20.93
N GLY A 21 -2.20 4.69 -21.35
CA GLY A 21 -1.97 6.12 -21.63
C GLY A 21 -1.51 6.96 -20.42
N GLU A 22 -1.55 6.41 -19.20
CA GLU A 22 -1.04 7.07 -18.00
C GLU A 22 0.44 6.78 -17.79
N ARG A 23 1.20 7.76 -17.32
CA ARG A 23 2.63 7.60 -16.99
C ARG A 23 2.81 7.06 -15.58
N ALA A 24 3.52 5.95 -15.46
CA ALA A 24 3.79 5.28 -14.19
C ALA A 24 5.30 5.12 -13.97
N ILE A 25 5.72 5.18 -12.71
CA ILE A 25 7.08 4.88 -12.26
C ILE A 25 7.03 3.57 -11.49
N CYS A 26 7.79 2.59 -11.96
CA CYS A 26 8.03 1.33 -11.26
C CYS A 26 9.18 1.53 -10.27
N ASP A 27 8.86 1.69 -8.99
CA ASP A 27 9.89 1.81 -7.95
C ASP A 27 10.28 0.41 -7.44
N ARG A 28 11.59 0.20 -7.27
CA ARG A 28 12.19 -1.07 -6.82
C ARG A 28 11.71 -1.52 -5.44
N ARG A 29 11.10 -0.62 -4.66
CA ARG A 29 10.45 -0.90 -3.37
C ARG A 29 9.11 -1.63 -3.52
N GLY A 30 8.68 -1.95 -4.75
CA GLY A 30 7.49 -2.75 -5.02
C GLY A 30 6.22 -1.90 -5.09
N VAL A 31 6.32 -0.69 -5.64
CA VAL A 31 5.18 0.23 -5.77
C VAL A 31 5.12 0.81 -7.17
N LEU A 32 3.91 1.20 -7.58
CA LEU A 32 3.66 1.87 -8.85
C LEU A 32 3.15 3.29 -8.57
N TYR A 33 3.88 4.30 -9.02
CA TYR A 33 3.52 5.70 -8.79
C TYR A 33 3.14 6.40 -10.09
N PHE A 34 1.99 7.09 -10.11
CA PHE A 34 1.51 7.87 -11.24
C PHE A 34 1.65 9.37 -10.92
N PRO A 35 2.68 10.07 -11.43
CA PRO A 35 2.97 11.44 -11.05
C PRO A 35 1.85 12.43 -11.39
N ASP A 36 1.25 12.27 -12.57
CA ASP A 36 0.21 13.16 -13.09
C ASP A 36 -1.08 13.08 -12.25
N LEU A 37 -1.36 11.90 -11.69
CA LEU A 37 -2.50 11.65 -10.81
C LEU A 37 -2.16 11.85 -9.32
N ARG A 38 -0.86 12.03 -8.99
CA ARG A 38 -0.33 11.94 -7.62
C ARG A 38 -0.82 10.69 -6.88
N LEU A 39 -0.86 9.56 -7.58
CA LEU A 39 -1.42 8.30 -7.10
C LEU A 39 -0.31 7.29 -6.85
N LEU A 40 -0.35 6.62 -5.71
CA LEU A 40 0.50 5.49 -5.37
C LEU A 40 -0.35 4.21 -5.29
N ALA A 41 -0.02 3.22 -6.10
CA ALA A 41 -0.62 1.89 -6.03
C ALA A 41 0.37 0.90 -5.40
N VAL A 42 -0.14 0.11 -4.46
CA VAL A 42 0.58 -0.98 -3.78
C VAL A 42 -0.33 -2.21 -3.78
N SER A 43 0.22 -3.42 -3.73
CA SER A 43 -0.56 -4.66 -3.61
C SER A 43 0.04 -5.57 -2.55
N ASP A 44 -0.74 -6.55 -2.08
CA ASP A 44 -0.23 -7.71 -1.32
C ASP A 44 0.61 -7.35 -0.10
N LEU A 45 0.21 -6.32 0.65
CA LEU A 45 0.97 -5.85 1.81
C LEU A 45 1.11 -6.94 2.89
N HIS A 46 0.16 -7.90 2.95
CA HIS A 46 0.20 -9.05 3.85
C HIS A 46 0.55 -8.71 5.30
N LEU A 47 0.00 -7.59 5.80
CA LEU A 47 0.23 -7.18 7.18
C LEU A 47 -0.31 -8.29 8.10
N GLU A 48 0.38 -8.49 9.23
CA GLU A 48 0.04 -9.51 10.23
C GLU A 48 0.23 -10.98 9.79
N LYS A 49 0.98 -11.23 8.72
CA LYS A 49 1.41 -12.58 8.33
C LYS A 49 2.14 -13.30 9.48
N GLY A 50 3.07 -12.61 10.15
CA GLY A 50 3.79 -13.17 11.30
C GLY A 50 2.88 -13.59 12.46
N SER A 51 1.82 -12.83 12.77
CA SER A 51 0.89 -13.16 13.85
C SER A 51 -0.06 -14.31 13.48
N SER A 52 -0.40 -14.47 12.19
CA SER A 52 -1.13 -15.63 11.69
C SER A 52 -0.33 -16.94 11.77
N PHE A 53 0.95 -16.92 11.38
CA PHE A 53 1.80 -18.10 11.47
C PHE A 53 2.16 -18.46 12.92
N ALA A 54 2.36 -17.46 13.80
CA ALA A 54 2.56 -17.68 15.22
C ALA A 54 1.36 -18.41 15.87
N ARG A 55 0.12 -18.08 15.47
CA ARG A 55 -1.09 -18.81 15.88
C ARG A 55 -1.11 -20.27 15.43
N ARG A 56 -0.41 -20.61 14.35
CA ARG A 56 -0.32 -21.97 13.79
C ARG A 56 0.96 -22.71 14.24
N GLY A 57 1.69 -22.18 15.21
CA GLY A 57 2.88 -22.83 15.79
C GLY A 57 4.16 -22.68 14.94
N ALA A 58 4.14 -21.87 13.89
CA ALA A 58 5.32 -21.59 13.07
C ALA A 58 5.85 -20.18 13.39
N LEU A 59 7.06 -20.11 13.95
CA LEU A 59 7.75 -18.84 14.18
C LEU A 59 8.38 -18.37 12.87
N ILE A 60 7.65 -17.55 12.11
CA ILE A 60 8.24 -16.71 11.06
C ILE A 60 8.81 -15.45 11.75
N PRO A 61 9.95 -14.90 11.30
CA PRO A 61 10.50 -13.69 11.89
C PRO A 61 9.42 -12.60 12.08
N PRO A 62 9.19 -12.09 13.30
CA PRO A 62 8.05 -11.23 13.66
C PRO A 62 8.09 -9.82 13.05
N TYR A 63 9.03 -9.56 12.12
CA TYR A 63 9.36 -8.23 11.63
C TYR A 63 8.71 -7.86 10.29
N ASP A 64 7.85 -8.73 9.75
CA ASP A 64 7.29 -8.57 8.41
C ASP A 64 6.40 -7.31 8.28
N THR A 65 5.42 -7.14 9.19
CA THR A 65 4.56 -5.94 9.22
C THR A 65 5.37 -4.65 9.37
N GLY A 66 6.32 -4.62 10.31
CA GLY A 66 7.12 -3.42 10.59
C GLY A 66 8.02 -3.02 9.42
N ALA A 67 8.65 -4.00 8.76
CA ALA A 67 9.49 -3.76 7.58
C ALA A 67 8.66 -3.24 6.40
N THR A 68 7.47 -3.82 6.17
CA THR A 68 6.54 -3.35 5.13
C THR A 68 6.07 -1.93 5.38
N LEU A 69 5.66 -1.60 6.62
CA LEU A 69 5.24 -0.24 6.97
C LEU A 69 6.37 0.79 6.84
N LEU A 70 7.61 0.44 7.22
CA LEU A 70 8.76 1.33 7.04
C LEU A 70 9.05 1.59 5.56
N ARG A 71 8.95 0.56 4.71
CA ARG A 71 9.13 0.71 3.26
C ARG A 71 8.04 1.59 2.67
N LEU A 72 6.77 1.34 3.00
CA LEU A 72 5.64 2.14 2.57
C LEU A 72 5.77 3.61 3.01
N GLN A 73 6.16 3.83 4.26
CA GLN A 73 6.40 5.18 4.79
C GLN A 73 7.49 5.91 4.01
N SER A 74 8.59 5.24 3.66
CA SER A 74 9.67 5.86 2.86
C SER A 74 9.18 6.31 1.48
N VAL A 75 8.39 5.47 0.82
CA VAL A 75 7.81 5.76 -0.50
C VAL A 75 6.84 6.94 -0.41
N ILE A 76 5.95 6.95 0.58
CA ILE A 76 4.99 8.03 0.78
C ILE A 76 5.71 9.34 1.10
N ALA A 77 6.77 9.30 1.90
CA ALA A 77 7.58 10.47 2.22
C ALA A 77 8.25 11.06 0.97
N ASP A 78 8.77 10.20 0.09
CA ASP A 78 9.48 10.59 -1.13
C ASP A 78 8.52 11.14 -2.20
N TYR A 79 7.43 10.44 -2.48
CA TYR A 79 6.52 10.78 -3.58
C TYR A 79 5.39 11.73 -3.18
N GLN A 80 5.07 11.82 -1.89
CA GLN A 80 3.96 12.64 -1.36
C GLN A 80 2.66 12.48 -2.18
N PRO A 81 2.16 11.23 -2.34
CA PRO A 81 0.93 10.98 -3.09
C PRO A 81 -0.25 11.63 -2.38
N ARG A 82 -1.25 12.04 -3.18
CA ARG A 82 -2.56 12.46 -2.68
C ARG A 82 -3.49 11.26 -2.53
N ILE A 83 -3.36 10.28 -3.43
CA ILE A 83 -4.19 9.08 -3.49
C ILE A 83 -3.31 7.86 -3.25
N VAL A 84 -3.73 6.97 -2.36
CA VAL A 84 -3.10 5.65 -2.17
C VAL A 84 -4.13 4.57 -2.42
N VAL A 85 -3.80 3.61 -3.28
CA VAL A 85 -4.64 2.46 -3.61
C VAL A 85 -3.92 1.19 -3.16
N SER A 86 -4.51 0.46 -2.22
CA SER A 86 -4.05 -0.86 -1.79
C SER A 86 -4.85 -1.93 -2.52
N LEU A 87 -4.19 -2.66 -3.44
CA LEU A 87 -4.77 -3.60 -4.39
C LEU A 87 -4.93 -5.01 -3.82
N GLY A 88 -5.87 -5.18 -2.89
CA GLY A 88 -6.20 -6.47 -2.28
C GLY A 88 -5.10 -7.06 -1.40
N ASP A 89 -5.49 -8.04 -0.60
CA ASP A 89 -4.64 -8.83 0.30
C ASP A 89 -3.72 -7.94 1.17
N SER A 90 -4.30 -6.83 1.64
CA SER A 90 -3.64 -5.89 2.54
C SER A 90 -3.39 -6.54 3.90
N PHE A 91 -4.30 -7.43 4.31
CA PHE A 91 -4.19 -8.24 5.51
C PHE A 91 -4.13 -9.73 5.17
N HIS A 92 -3.35 -10.48 5.95
CA HIS A 92 -3.18 -11.92 5.73
C HIS A 92 -4.46 -12.75 6.00
N ASP A 93 -5.39 -12.23 6.80
CA ASP A 93 -6.75 -12.78 6.97
C ASP A 93 -7.73 -11.66 7.34
N GLY A 94 -9.04 -11.91 7.17
CA GLY A 94 -10.10 -10.93 7.47
C GLY A 94 -10.14 -10.42 8.93
N GLY A 95 -9.44 -11.06 9.87
CA GLY A 95 -9.28 -10.57 11.24
C GLY A 95 -7.95 -9.85 11.50
N GLY A 96 -7.07 -9.72 10.50
CA GLY A 96 -5.73 -9.16 10.64
C GLY A 96 -5.74 -7.71 11.11
N ALA A 97 -6.65 -6.90 10.58
CA ALA A 97 -6.81 -5.50 10.97
C ALA A 97 -7.13 -5.33 12.46
N GLY A 98 -8.05 -6.15 12.99
CA GLY A 98 -8.44 -6.11 14.41
C GLY A 98 -7.34 -6.60 15.36
N ARG A 99 -6.37 -7.38 14.88
CA ARG A 99 -5.25 -7.90 15.70
C ARG A 99 -3.96 -7.10 15.55
N MET A 100 -3.91 -6.18 14.58
CA MET A 100 -2.73 -5.35 14.34
C MET A 100 -2.34 -4.62 15.62
N HIS A 101 -1.07 -4.73 15.99
CA HIS A 101 -0.52 -4.06 17.16
C HIS A 101 -0.74 -2.53 17.05
N SER A 102 -1.13 -1.88 18.15
CA SER A 102 -1.50 -0.46 18.16
C SER A 102 -0.44 0.45 17.54
N SER A 103 0.84 0.19 17.81
CA SER A 103 1.95 0.97 17.23
C SER A 103 2.06 0.88 15.71
N PHE A 104 1.62 -0.22 15.10
CA PHE A 104 1.59 -0.38 13.64
C PHE A 104 0.37 0.30 13.04
N ARG A 105 -0.77 0.19 13.72
CA ARG A 105 -2.00 0.91 13.39
C ARG A 105 -1.79 2.42 13.39
N GLU A 106 -1.22 2.98 14.46
CA GLU A 106 -0.90 4.41 14.58
C GLU A 106 0.01 4.90 13.44
N ARG A 107 1.01 4.09 13.05
CA ARG A 107 1.88 4.42 11.92
C ARG A 107 1.15 4.42 10.59
N LEU A 108 0.26 3.44 10.37
CA LEU A 108 -0.56 3.36 9.17
C LEU A 108 -1.52 4.55 9.08
N GLU A 109 -2.24 4.85 10.14
CA GLU A 109 -3.16 5.99 10.22
C GLU A 109 -2.43 7.34 10.00
N ALA A 110 -1.21 7.49 10.54
CA ALA A 110 -0.39 8.66 10.28
C ALA A 110 -0.03 8.80 8.78
N MET A 111 0.22 7.69 8.07
CA MET A 111 0.45 7.72 6.62
C MET A 111 -0.82 8.10 5.84
N MET A 112 -1.99 7.68 6.32
CA MET A 112 -3.30 7.94 5.69
C MET A 112 -3.77 9.38 5.87
N THR A 113 -3.31 10.06 6.93
CA THR A 113 -3.73 11.42 7.26
C THR A 113 -3.48 12.39 6.10
N GLY A 114 -4.56 13.08 5.68
CA GLY A 114 -4.53 14.06 4.58
C GLY A 114 -4.46 13.44 3.18
N ARG A 115 -4.72 12.13 3.03
CA ARG A 115 -4.71 11.41 1.76
C ARG A 115 -6.02 10.67 1.54
N ASP A 116 -6.40 10.57 0.27
CA ASP A 116 -7.50 9.72 -0.16
C ASP A 116 -6.94 8.29 -0.21
N TRP A 117 -7.46 7.40 0.65
CA TRP A 117 -6.97 6.03 0.76
C TRP A 117 -8.06 5.04 0.38
N PHE A 118 -7.76 4.16 -0.57
CA PHE A 118 -8.67 3.16 -1.08
C PHE A 118 -8.15 1.76 -0.81
N TRP A 119 -8.99 0.93 -0.20
CA TRP A 119 -8.78 -0.50 -0.02
C TRP A 119 -9.57 -1.22 -1.11
N VAL A 120 -8.89 -1.70 -2.14
CA VAL A 120 -9.51 -2.60 -3.11
C VAL A 120 -9.59 -3.98 -2.45
N ALA A 121 -10.79 -4.54 -2.36
CA ALA A 121 -11.03 -5.82 -1.71
C ALA A 121 -10.25 -6.95 -2.39
N GLY A 122 -9.50 -7.72 -1.60
CA GLY A 122 -8.78 -8.91 -2.04
C GLY A 122 -9.53 -10.19 -1.73
N ASN A 123 -8.86 -11.32 -1.99
CA ASN A 123 -9.40 -12.64 -1.70
C ASN A 123 -9.31 -12.98 -0.21
N HIS A 124 -8.27 -12.49 0.48
CA HIS A 124 -8.05 -12.71 1.91
C HIS A 124 -8.76 -11.68 2.80
N ASP A 125 -9.09 -10.51 2.26
CA ASP A 125 -9.75 -9.38 2.91
C ASP A 125 -10.93 -8.83 2.07
N PRO A 126 -12.03 -9.61 1.93
CA PRO A 126 -13.20 -9.18 1.15
C PRO A 126 -13.99 -8.05 1.81
N GLU A 127 -13.76 -7.80 3.09
CA GLU A 127 -14.43 -6.79 3.89
C GLU A 127 -13.50 -5.63 4.23
N ALA A 128 -14.09 -4.48 4.55
CA ALA A 128 -13.35 -3.30 4.97
C ALA A 128 -12.47 -3.60 6.18
N PRO A 129 -11.21 -3.15 6.20
CA PRO A 129 -10.34 -3.35 7.36
C PRO A 129 -10.95 -2.71 8.62
N ALA A 130 -11.14 -3.52 9.66
CA ALA A 130 -11.79 -3.08 10.89
C ALA A 130 -11.07 -1.87 11.54
N ASP A 131 -11.86 -0.84 11.82
CA ASP A 131 -11.45 0.40 12.50
C ASP A 131 -10.30 1.16 11.82
N LEU A 132 -10.05 0.95 10.52
CA LEU A 132 -9.09 1.75 9.75
C LEU A 132 -9.82 2.76 8.87
N PRO A 133 -9.24 3.96 8.66
CA PRO A 133 -9.83 4.94 7.76
C PRO A 133 -9.72 4.52 6.28
N GLY A 134 -10.30 5.31 5.38
CA GLY A 134 -10.27 5.04 3.95
C GLY A 134 -11.53 4.32 3.44
N GLU A 135 -11.66 4.27 2.12
CA GLU A 135 -12.83 3.72 1.45
C GLU A 135 -12.53 2.31 0.94
N THR A 136 -13.42 1.35 1.22
CA THR A 136 -13.28 -0.01 0.70
C THR A 136 -14.14 -0.17 -0.55
N VAL A 137 -13.53 -0.64 -1.64
CA VAL A 137 -14.14 -0.76 -2.96
C VAL A 137 -13.80 -2.10 -3.58
N ARG A 138 -14.60 -2.59 -4.53
CA ARG A 138 -14.25 -3.81 -5.30
C ARG A 138 -13.32 -3.50 -6.46
N GLU A 139 -13.57 -2.36 -7.10
CA GLU A 139 -12.78 -1.85 -8.20
C GLU A 139 -12.76 -0.32 -8.09
N LEU A 140 -11.71 0.32 -8.61
CA LEU A 140 -11.56 1.76 -8.60
C LEU A 140 -11.09 2.24 -9.97
N ALA A 141 -11.84 3.14 -10.59
CA ALA A 141 -11.45 3.79 -11.84
C ALA A 141 -10.89 5.19 -11.57
N ILE A 142 -9.65 5.46 -12.00
CA ILE A 142 -9.02 6.77 -11.90
C ILE A 142 -8.26 7.04 -13.20
N GLY A 143 -8.58 8.16 -13.86
CA GLY A 143 -8.05 8.44 -15.20
C GLY A 143 -8.46 7.34 -16.17
N SER A 144 -7.49 6.80 -16.92
CA SER A 144 -7.70 5.68 -17.83
C SER A 144 -7.44 4.29 -17.21
N LEU A 145 -7.26 4.22 -15.88
CA LEU A 145 -6.89 3.00 -15.16
C LEU A 145 -8.09 2.40 -14.42
N LEU A 146 -8.18 1.07 -14.45
CA LEU A 146 -9.06 0.29 -13.58
C LEU A 146 -8.21 -0.55 -12.62
N PHE A 147 -8.36 -0.27 -11.33
CA PHE A 147 -7.68 -0.96 -10.24
C PHE A 147 -8.59 -2.05 -9.67
N ARG A 148 -8.11 -3.29 -9.67
CA ARG A 148 -8.79 -4.47 -9.11
C ARG A 148 -7.75 -5.49 -8.64
N HIS A 149 -8.14 -6.38 -7.73
CA HIS A 149 -7.24 -7.41 -7.21
C HIS A 149 -7.05 -8.58 -8.19
N GLU A 150 -8.14 -9.14 -8.73
CA GLU A 150 -8.05 -10.30 -9.62
C GLU A 150 -7.76 -9.89 -11.08
N PRO A 151 -6.71 -10.47 -11.71
CA PRO A 151 -6.48 -10.31 -13.13
C PRO A 151 -7.42 -11.24 -13.92
N SER A 152 -8.48 -10.69 -14.50
CA SER A 152 -9.36 -11.40 -15.47
C SER A 152 -9.01 -11.11 -16.91
#